data_AF-A0A2J6TB02-F1
#
_entry.id   AF-A0A2J6TB02-F1
#
_cell.length_a   1.000
_cell.length_b   1.000
_cell.length_c   1.000
_cell.angle_alpha   90.00
_cell.angle_beta   90.00
_cell.angle_gamma   90.00
#
_symmetry.space_group_name_H-M   'P 1'
#
loop_
_entity.id
_entity.type
_entity.pdbx_description
1 polymer ?
#
loop_
_entity_poly.entity_id
_entity_poly.type
_entity_poly.pdbx_seq_one_letter_code
_entity_poly.pdbx_strand_id
1 'polypeptide(L)'
;MAAYFKLWIISSLLGLTSSDLQAKRSPSFERKIGAAPTPTIDLSLMPACVQGSCISPSAKPINCPTVPAPCPSDATNTTCVTYPQDCYCKQTIPLACAWSCSWWNWLLAEDWFARPDVCASAPNITFDALPPCAKDCIWQSSFDYGCITHTKNCFCTHGSLYGCDRKCKAVADNGPGGKVASWFAEQCSVTIEVANNALMGSSFEEARDPPWKKLKGHKLRWYEIMALTVAAATSVMLVAVWGLLNVEKAAKERNRPRRTRGTTSNQNSKVVFEKMPGDRGPAEDPKNLKDKLKKIDRGLRSRIERVIKEDPGQNQQGNTPTDGEK
;
A
#
# COMPACT_ATOMS: atom_id res chain seq x y z
N MET A 1 -41.67 -13.52 -29.71
CA MET A 1 -41.76 -14.35 -28.49
C MET A 1 -42.10 -15.80 -28.87
N ALA A 2 -41.13 -16.57 -29.37
CA ALA A 2 -41.29 -18.00 -29.65
C ALA A 2 -39.93 -18.62 -30.03
N ALA A 3 -38.97 -18.72 -29.09
CA ALA A 3 -37.68 -19.37 -29.38
C ALA A 3 -36.86 -19.84 -28.17
N TYR A 4 -37.44 -20.03 -26.97
CA TYR A 4 -36.64 -20.36 -25.76
C TYR A 4 -37.18 -21.54 -24.93
N PHE A 5 -37.98 -22.44 -25.51
CA PHE A 5 -38.63 -23.52 -24.75
C PHE A 5 -38.09 -24.95 -25.01
N LYS A 6 -36.95 -25.11 -25.70
CA LYS A 6 -36.46 -26.43 -26.16
C LYS A 6 -35.19 -26.98 -25.49
N LEU A 7 -34.69 -26.34 -24.43
CA LEU A 7 -33.42 -26.76 -23.79
C LEU A 7 -33.53 -27.33 -22.38
N TRP A 8 -34.73 -27.58 -21.86
CA TRP A 8 -34.93 -28.06 -20.48
C TRP A 8 -35.24 -29.56 -20.34
N ILE A 9 -35.20 -30.36 -21.41
CA ILE A 9 -35.63 -31.77 -21.37
C ILE A 9 -34.48 -32.79 -21.39
N ILE A 10 -33.22 -32.39 -21.62
CA ILE A 10 -32.12 -33.38 -21.78
C ILE A 10 -31.36 -33.69 -20.48
N SER A 11 -31.65 -33.04 -19.35
CA SER A 11 -30.89 -33.25 -18.11
C SER A 11 -31.43 -34.35 -17.17
N SER A 12 -32.52 -35.02 -17.52
CA SER A 12 -33.22 -35.98 -16.63
C SER A 12 -32.91 -37.46 -16.90
N LEU A 13 -31.85 -37.81 -17.65
CA LEU A 13 -31.60 -39.19 -18.11
C LEU A 13 -30.24 -39.78 -17.73
N LEU A 14 -29.54 -39.21 -16.74
CA LEU A 14 -28.35 -39.84 -16.15
C LEU A 14 -28.57 -40.07 -14.64
N GLY A 15 -29.45 -41.04 -14.36
CA GLY A 15 -29.45 -41.76 -13.09
C GLY A 15 -28.20 -42.63 -13.00
N LEU A 16 -27.18 -42.14 -12.28
CA LEU A 16 -26.11 -42.96 -11.74
C LEU A 16 -26.25 -42.95 -10.21
N THR A 17 -26.90 -43.99 -9.71
CA THR A 17 -26.92 -44.37 -8.30
C THR A 17 -25.51 -44.78 -7.89
N SER A 18 -24.81 -43.92 -7.15
CA SER A 18 -23.57 -44.28 -6.45
C SER A 18 -23.92 -44.66 -5.02
N SER A 19 -24.45 -45.88 -4.87
CA SER A 19 -24.62 -46.54 -3.58
C SER A 19 -23.44 -47.49 -3.37
N ASP A 20 -22.94 -47.49 -2.13
CA ASP A 20 -22.08 -48.53 -1.54
C ASP A 20 -20.60 -48.58 -1.98
N LEU A 21 -19.84 -47.64 -1.43
CA LEU A 21 -18.48 -47.91 -0.97
C LEU A 21 -18.36 -47.44 0.49
N GLN A 22 -18.89 -48.24 1.41
CA GLN A 22 -18.55 -48.16 2.83
C GLN A 22 -17.08 -48.56 3.02
N ALA A 23 -16.18 -47.60 2.81
CA ALA A 23 -14.83 -47.69 3.29
C ALA A 23 -14.87 -47.69 4.82
N LYS A 24 -14.48 -48.82 5.40
CA LYS A 24 -14.26 -49.08 6.82
C LYS A 24 -13.35 -47.99 7.41
N ARG A 25 -13.93 -46.90 7.92
CA ARG A 25 -13.23 -45.83 8.65
C ARG A 25 -12.59 -46.47 9.88
N SER A 26 -11.27 -46.57 9.85
CA SER A 26 -10.48 -46.80 11.07
C SER A 26 -10.87 -45.75 12.11
N PRO A 27 -10.90 -46.11 13.41
CA PRO A 27 -11.16 -45.15 14.47
C PRO A 27 -10.17 -43.99 14.32
N SER A 28 -10.73 -42.82 13.99
CA SER A 28 -10.00 -41.57 13.86
C SER A 28 -9.24 -41.37 15.17
N PHE A 29 -7.92 -41.48 15.10
CA PHE A 29 -7.05 -41.01 16.16
C PHE A 29 -7.20 -39.49 16.16
N GLU A 30 -8.20 -38.99 16.89
CA GLU A 30 -8.26 -37.60 17.35
C GLU A 30 -7.06 -37.40 18.25
N ARG A 31 -5.90 -37.20 17.62
CA ARG A 31 -4.78 -36.52 18.26
C ARG A 31 -5.40 -35.20 18.69
N LYS A 32 -5.60 -34.99 19.99
CA LYS A 32 -5.76 -33.66 20.58
C LYS A 32 -4.52 -32.88 20.16
N ILE A 33 -4.55 -32.31 18.95
CA ILE A 33 -3.60 -31.30 18.53
C ILE A 33 -3.93 -30.16 19.50
N GLY A 34 -3.13 -30.05 20.55
CA GLY A 34 -3.22 -28.92 21.46
C GLY A 34 -3.26 -27.67 20.59
N ALA A 35 -4.30 -26.86 20.76
CA ALA A 35 -4.48 -25.65 19.97
C ALA A 35 -3.14 -24.91 19.94
N ALA A 36 -2.64 -24.62 18.74
CA ALA A 36 -1.41 -23.86 18.60
C ALA A 36 -1.55 -22.58 19.45
N PRO A 37 -0.53 -22.19 20.22
CA PRO A 37 -0.60 -21.01 21.07
C PRO A 37 -1.04 -19.83 20.21
N THR A 38 -2.14 -19.18 20.61
CA THR A 38 -2.65 -18.01 19.92
C THR A 38 -1.55 -16.94 19.94
N PRO A 39 -1.18 -16.36 18.79
CA PRO A 39 -0.14 -15.36 18.77
C PRO A 39 -0.57 -14.14 19.59
N THR A 40 0.38 -13.56 20.31
CA THR A 40 0.13 -12.46 21.25
C THR A 40 0.95 -11.24 20.87
N ILE A 41 0.43 -10.06 21.20
CA ILE A 41 1.10 -8.77 21.04
C ILE A 41 1.81 -8.42 22.35
N ASP A 42 3.10 -8.18 22.24
CA ASP A 42 3.91 -7.58 23.30
C ASP A 42 4.04 -6.08 23.08
N LEU A 43 3.39 -5.31 23.95
CA LEU A 43 3.45 -3.84 23.93
C LEU A 43 4.81 -3.29 24.37
N SER A 44 5.65 -4.09 25.04
CA SER A 44 7.01 -3.68 25.42
C SER A 44 7.97 -3.57 24.23
N LEU A 45 7.55 -4.03 23.04
CA LEU A 45 8.27 -3.85 21.78
C LEU A 45 7.86 -2.58 21.03
N MET A 46 6.86 -1.83 21.51
CA MET A 46 6.48 -0.56 20.91
C MET A 46 7.61 0.47 21.05
N PRO A 47 7.66 1.54 20.24
CA PRO A 47 8.60 2.64 20.46
C PRO A 47 8.43 3.28 21.84
N ALA A 48 9.53 3.75 22.47
CA ALA A 48 9.55 4.16 23.88
C ALA A 48 8.48 5.20 24.29
N CYS A 49 8.22 6.21 23.45
CA CYS A 49 7.15 7.18 23.74
C CYS A 49 5.77 6.52 23.77
N VAL A 50 5.54 5.60 22.83
CA VAL A 50 4.28 4.89 22.67
C VAL A 50 4.04 3.96 23.86
N GLN A 51 5.08 3.26 24.33
CA GLN A 51 4.99 2.45 25.54
C GLN A 51 4.47 3.27 26.73
N GLY A 52 5.08 4.44 26.96
CA GLY A 52 4.68 5.32 28.06
C GLY A 52 3.23 5.80 27.97
N SER A 53 2.74 6.08 26.76
CA SER A 53 1.39 6.58 26.54
C SER A 53 0.31 5.50 26.43
N CYS A 54 0.65 4.32 25.92
CA CYS A 54 -0.29 3.24 25.62
C CYS A 54 -0.39 2.19 26.73
N ILE A 55 0.64 2.04 27.56
CA ILE A 55 0.67 1.09 28.69
C ILE A 55 0.27 1.80 30.00
N SER A 56 0.18 3.13 30.00
CA SER A 56 -0.24 3.91 31.17
C SER A 56 -1.65 3.51 31.63
N PRO A 57 -1.93 3.45 32.95
CA PRO A 57 -3.28 3.23 33.50
C PRO A 57 -4.31 4.26 33.03
N SER A 58 -3.86 5.43 32.56
CA SER A 58 -4.71 6.50 32.03
C SER A 58 -5.07 6.31 30.55
N ALA A 59 -4.49 5.32 29.86
CA ALA A 59 -4.81 5.03 28.48
C ALA A 59 -6.25 4.50 28.36
N LYS A 60 -6.90 4.83 27.23
CA LYS A 60 -8.25 4.31 26.93
C LYS A 60 -8.17 2.78 26.91
N PRO A 61 -9.05 2.08 27.63
CA PRO A 61 -8.97 0.63 27.74
C PRO A 61 -9.13 -0.01 26.37
N ILE A 62 -8.26 -0.97 26.07
CA ILE A 62 -8.37 -1.83 24.90
C ILE A 62 -9.39 -2.92 25.23
N ASN A 63 -10.45 -3.02 24.42
CA ASN A 63 -11.50 -4.03 24.60
C ASN A 63 -11.04 -5.42 24.13
N CYS A 64 -9.94 -5.90 24.67
CA CYS A 64 -9.37 -7.21 24.43
C CYS A 64 -9.03 -7.90 25.76
N PRO A 65 -9.28 -9.21 25.88
CA PRO A 65 -8.86 -9.94 27.07
C PRO A 65 -7.34 -9.91 27.16
N THR A 66 -6.84 -9.64 28.36
CA THR A 66 -5.42 -9.72 28.65
C THR A 66 -5.03 -11.18 28.87
N VAL A 67 -3.98 -11.63 28.21
CA VAL A 67 -3.40 -12.96 28.44
C VAL A 67 -2.18 -12.79 29.34
N PRO A 68 -2.14 -13.45 30.51
CA PRO A 68 -0.92 -13.52 31.31
C PRO A 68 0.15 -14.24 30.48
N ALA A 69 1.22 -13.52 30.14
CA ALA A 69 2.37 -14.10 29.47
C ALA A 69 3.65 -13.63 30.17
N PRO A 70 4.69 -14.47 30.25
CA PRO A 70 6.00 -14.00 30.69
C PRO A 70 6.46 -12.88 29.78
N CYS A 71 7.03 -11.80 30.33
CA CYS A 71 7.61 -10.75 29.51
C CYS A 71 8.68 -11.37 28.57
N PRO A 72 8.66 -11.09 27.26
CA PRO A 72 9.69 -11.60 26.35
C PRO A 72 11.11 -11.17 26.72
N SER A 73 11.24 -10.01 27.37
CA SER A 73 12.49 -9.46 27.89
C SER A 73 12.86 -9.97 29.28
N ASP A 74 11.91 -10.52 30.05
CA ASP A 74 12.13 -11.06 31.40
C ASP A 74 11.09 -12.13 31.71
N ALA A 75 11.44 -13.39 31.45
CA ALA A 75 10.55 -14.52 31.67
C ALA A 75 10.14 -14.71 33.15
N THR A 76 10.82 -14.06 34.09
CA THR A 76 10.46 -14.08 35.51
C THR A 76 9.41 -13.03 35.86
N ASN A 77 9.26 -12.01 35.02
CA ASN A 77 8.28 -10.97 35.22
C ASN A 77 6.95 -11.36 34.56
N THR A 78 5.94 -11.62 35.39
CA THR A 78 4.58 -11.98 34.97
C THR A 78 3.65 -10.78 34.90
N THR A 79 4.15 -9.56 35.11
CA THR A 79 3.32 -8.34 35.08
C THR A 79 3.13 -7.79 33.67
N CYS A 80 3.71 -8.40 32.64
CA CYS A 80 3.49 -7.97 31.28
C CYS A 80 2.04 -8.27 30.85
N VAL A 81 1.42 -7.23 30.31
CA VAL A 81 0.08 -7.34 29.72
C VAL A 81 0.26 -7.64 28.24
N THR A 82 -0.14 -8.83 27.81
CA THR A 82 -0.22 -9.18 26.39
C THR A 82 -1.66 -9.29 25.94
N TYR A 83 -1.89 -9.06 24.65
CA TYR A 83 -3.20 -9.19 24.03
C TYR A 83 -3.17 -10.24 22.93
N PRO A 84 -4.24 -11.03 22.72
CA PRO A 84 -4.38 -11.84 21.53
C PRO A 84 -4.28 -10.97 20.29
N GLN A 85 -3.38 -11.33 19.37
CA GLN A 85 -3.09 -10.55 18.17
C GLN A 85 -4.35 -10.26 17.36
N ASP A 86 -5.18 -11.27 17.12
CA ASP A 86 -6.42 -11.12 16.36
C ASP A 86 -7.41 -10.14 16.98
N CYS A 87 -7.45 -10.05 18.31
CA CYS A 87 -8.30 -9.07 18.98
C CYS A 87 -7.69 -7.68 18.86
N TYR A 88 -6.41 -7.53 19.22
CA TYR A 88 -5.71 -6.26 19.24
C TYR A 88 -5.73 -5.57 17.88
N CYS A 89 -5.44 -6.32 16.80
CA CYS A 89 -5.38 -5.78 15.44
C CYS A 89 -6.74 -5.36 14.87
N LYS A 90 -7.86 -5.81 15.46
CA LYS A 90 -9.23 -5.40 15.06
C LYS A 90 -9.75 -4.18 15.80
N GLN A 91 -9.09 -3.78 16.90
CA GLN A 91 -9.52 -2.61 17.66
C GLN A 91 -9.19 -1.34 16.87
N THR A 92 -10.06 -0.33 16.96
CA THR A 92 -9.81 0.97 16.31
C THR A 92 -8.80 1.81 17.09
N ILE A 93 -8.79 1.69 18.42
CA ILE A 93 -8.04 2.52 19.37
C ILE A 93 -6.52 2.22 19.56
N PRO A 94 -5.91 1.09 19.15
CA PRO A 94 -4.54 0.71 19.55
C PRO A 94 -3.46 1.77 19.30
N LEU A 95 -3.67 2.59 18.28
CA LEU A 95 -2.75 3.63 17.87
C LEU A 95 -3.10 5.02 18.43
N ALA A 96 -4.33 5.22 18.93
CA ALA A 96 -4.82 6.50 19.43
C ALA A 96 -3.95 7.05 20.59
N CYS A 97 -3.41 6.18 21.43
CA CYS A 97 -2.55 6.56 22.55
C CYS A 97 -1.21 7.18 22.08
N ALA A 98 -0.69 6.75 20.93
CA ALA A 98 0.54 7.26 20.35
C ALA A 98 0.39 8.70 19.78
N TRP A 99 -0.83 9.21 19.63
CA TRP A 99 -1.09 10.57 19.15
C TRP A 99 -0.55 11.67 20.08
N SER A 100 -0.30 11.32 21.34
CA SER A 100 0.35 12.21 22.32
C SER A 100 1.84 12.40 22.06
N CYS A 101 2.46 11.52 21.28
CA CYS A 101 3.88 11.54 20.97
C CYS A 101 4.25 12.56 19.89
N SER A 102 5.55 12.81 19.74
CA SER A 102 6.06 13.55 18.58
C SER A 102 5.72 12.82 17.27
N TRP A 103 5.63 13.58 16.18
CA TRP A 103 5.32 13.03 14.86
C TRP A 103 6.24 11.86 14.47
N TRP A 104 7.53 11.97 14.76
CA TRP A 104 8.48 10.88 14.49
C TRP A 104 8.15 9.59 15.26
N ASN A 105 7.80 9.71 16.54
CA ASN A 105 7.42 8.55 17.34
C ASN A 105 6.08 7.96 16.91
N TRP A 106 5.15 8.80 16.43
CA TRP A 106 3.92 8.36 15.81
C TRP A 106 4.19 7.49 14.57
N LEU A 107 5.07 7.95 13.67
CA LEU A 107 5.46 7.17 12.49
C LEU A 107 6.08 5.82 12.86
N LEU A 108 6.95 5.78 13.87
CA LEU A 108 7.52 4.53 14.37
C LEU A 108 6.44 3.61 14.98
N ALA A 109 5.40 4.17 15.59
CA ALA A 109 4.28 3.41 16.14
C ALA A 109 3.47 2.76 15.02
N GLU A 110 3.18 3.52 13.97
CA GLU A 110 2.45 3.05 12.80
C GLU A 110 3.26 1.98 12.05
N ASP A 111 4.56 2.20 11.82
CA ASP A 111 5.46 1.22 11.20
C ASP A 111 5.52 -0.06 12.03
N TRP A 112 5.72 0.05 13.35
CA TRP A 112 5.69 -1.09 14.27
C TRP A 112 4.38 -1.88 14.18
N PHE A 113 3.24 -1.17 14.13
CA PHE A 113 1.91 -1.79 14.03
C PHE A 113 1.71 -2.50 12.69
N ALA A 114 2.20 -1.92 11.60
CA ALA A 114 2.08 -2.47 10.26
C ALA A 114 3.03 -3.65 9.98
N ARG A 115 3.93 -4.00 10.91
CA ARG A 115 4.86 -5.11 10.70
C ARG A 115 4.11 -6.45 10.58
N PRO A 116 4.64 -7.40 9.79
CA PRO A 116 4.00 -8.71 9.59
C PRO A 116 3.81 -9.53 10.86
N ASP A 117 4.71 -9.37 11.83
CA ASP A 117 4.67 -10.03 13.14
C ASP A 117 3.68 -9.38 14.13
N VAL A 118 3.18 -8.17 13.82
CA VAL A 118 2.29 -7.40 14.71
C VAL A 118 0.87 -7.40 14.19
N CYS A 119 0.56 -6.67 13.11
CA CYS A 119 -0.81 -6.57 12.61
C CYS A 119 -0.88 -6.49 11.07
N ALA A 120 -0.21 -7.40 10.37
CA ALA A 120 -0.34 -7.52 8.90
C ALA A 120 -1.79 -7.77 8.43
N SER A 121 -2.62 -8.37 9.28
CA SER A 121 -4.03 -8.66 8.99
C SER A 121 -4.96 -7.47 9.29
N ALA A 122 -4.43 -6.33 9.74
CA ALA A 122 -5.25 -5.15 9.98
C ALA A 122 -5.95 -4.76 8.67
N PRO A 123 -7.29 -4.65 8.67
CA PRO A 123 -8.02 -4.31 7.46
C PRO A 123 -7.65 -2.90 7.01
N ASN A 124 -7.41 -2.75 5.71
CA ASN A 124 -7.19 -1.44 5.09
C ASN A 124 -8.53 -0.80 4.72
N ILE A 125 -8.54 0.52 4.71
CA ILE A 125 -9.63 1.32 4.17
C ILE A 125 -9.59 1.22 2.64
N THR A 126 -10.73 0.93 2.03
CA THR A 126 -10.88 0.98 0.57
C THR A 126 -11.50 2.31 0.16
N PHE A 127 -10.85 3.04 -0.74
CA PHE A 127 -11.32 4.36 -1.20
C PHE A 127 -12.13 4.29 -2.49
N ASP A 128 -12.30 3.11 -3.08
CA ASP A 128 -12.91 2.96 -4.41
C ASP A 128 -14.41 3.20 -4.45
N ALA A 129 -15.09 2.99 -3.33
CA ALA A 129 -16.51 3.26 -3.18
C ALA A 129 -16.81 4.76 -2.95
N LEU A 130 -15.79 5.61 -2.76
CA LEU A 130 -15.99 7.05 -2.57
C LEU A 130 -16.29 7.77 -3.89
N PRO A 131 -17.15 8.81 -3.86
CA PRO A 131 -17.34 9.65 -5.03
C PRO A 131 -16.04 10.42 -5.38
N PRO A 132 -15.77 10.69 -6.66
CA PRO A 132 -14.56 11.40 -7.09
C PRO A 132 -14.35 12.77 -6.42
N CYS A 133 -15.43 13.45 -6.00
CA CYS A 133 -15.33 14.74 -5.30
C CYS A 133 -14.64 14.65 -3.92
N ALA A 134 -14.65 13.47 -3.28
CA ALA A 134 -14.06 13.24 -1.96
C ALA A 134 -12.89 12.25 -1.98
N LYS A 135 -12.86 11.30 -2.93
CA LYS A 135 -11.87 10.20 -2.97
C LYS A 135 -10.43 10.69 -2.77
N ASP A 136 -9.93 11.53 -3.67
CA ASP A 136 -8.54 12.01 -3.63
C ASP A 136 -8.28 12.90 -2.42
N CYS A 137 -9.28 13.67 -1.99
CA CYS A 137 -9.16 14.52 -0.83
C CYS A 137 -9.04 13.71 0.46
N ILE A 138 -9.90 12.71 0.67
CA ILE A 138 -9.89 11.87 1.87
C ILE A 138 -8.61 11.04 1.90
N TRP A 139 -8.19 10.48 0.76
CA TRP A 139 -6.93 9.74 0.64
C TRP A 139 -5.72 10.61 1.00
N GLN A 140 -5.61 11.80 0.41
CA GLN A 140 -4.49 12.69 0.72
C GLN A 140 -4.57 13.21 2.16
N SER A 141 -5.78 13.52 2.64
CA SER A 141 -5.96 14.10 3.97
C SER A 141 -5.75 13.06 5.08
N SER A 142 -6.04 11.78 4.85
CA SER A 142 -5.73 10.71 5.80
C SER A 142 -4.22 10.44 5.87
N PHE A 143 -3.54 10.45 4.72
CA PHE A 143 -2.09 10.38 4.65
C PHE A 143 -1.46 11.58 5.36
N ASP A 144 -1.92 12.78 5.04
CA ASP A 144 -1.50 14.00 5.71
C ASP A 144 -1.78 13.84 7.19
N TYR A 145 -2.96 13.31 7.57
CA TYR A 145 -3.37 12.94 8.94
C TYR A 145 -2.46 11.89 9.63
N GLY A 146 -1.47 11.34 8.96
CA GLY A 146 -0.58 10.34 9.55
C GLY A 146 -1.15 8.95 9.64
N CYS A 147 -2.20 8.68 8.88
CA CYS A 147 -2.62 7.32 8.59
C CYS A 147 -2.01 6.87 7.27
N ILE A 148 -0.67 6.78 7.24
CA ILE A 148 0.13 6.50 6.03
C ILE A 148 -0.22 5.13 5.43
N THR A 149 -0.46 4.15 6.30
CA THR A 149 -0.78 2.77 5.93
C THR A 149 -2.23 2.60 5.50
N HIS A 150 -3.07 3.63 5.69
CA HIS A 150 -4.51 3.60 5.47
C HIS A 150 -5.24 2.43 6.17
N THR A 151 -4.68 1.94 7.27
CA THR A 151 -5.33 0.94 8.11
C THR A 151 -6.60 1.50 8.74
N LYS A 152 -7.64 0.67 8.87
CA LYS A 152 -8.91 1.07 9.52
C LYS A 152 -8.69 1.63 10.91
N ASN A 153 -7.73 1.09 11.65
CA ASN A 153 -7.49 1.49 13.04
C ASN A 153 -7.03 2.94 13.12
N CYS A 154 -6.08 3.36 12.30
CA CYS A 154 -5.68 4.76 12.27
C CYS A 154 -6.82 5.67 11.76
N PHE A 155 -7.40 5.32 10.61
CA PHE A 155 -8.37 6.18 9.94
C PHE A 155 -9.64 6.40 10.77
N CYS A 156 -10.16 5.34 11.39
CA CYS A 156 -11.43 5.37 12.12
C CYS A 156 -11.31 5.90 13.56
N THR A 157 -10.09 6.03 14.10
CA THR A 157 -9.90 6.54 15.47
C THR A 157 -10.41 7.97 15.63
N HIS A 158 -10.11 8.84 14.66
CA HIS A 158 -10.31 10.28 14.82
C HIS A 158 -11.59 10.81 14.20
N GLY A 159 -12.40 9.93 13.60
CA GLY A 159 -13.78 10.25 13.22
C GLY A 159 -13.93 11.43 12.27
N SER A 160 -12.90 11.77 11.47
CA SER A 160 -12.88 12.99 10.66
C SER A 160 -12.74 12.66 9.18
N LEU A 161 -13.58 13.32 8.37
CA LEU A 161 -13.48 13.31 6.91
C LEU A 161 -12.66 14.51 6.39
N TYR A 162 -11.94 15.18 7.30
CA TYR A 162 -10.97 16.26 6.99
C TYR A 162 -11.55 17.45 6.21
N GLY A 163 -12.87 17.64 6.24
CA GLY A 163 -13.56 18.66 5.46
C GLY A 163 -13.63 18.38 3.96
N CYS A 164 -13.29 17.16 3.53
CA CYS A 164 -13.32 16.74 2.13
C CYS A 164 -14.76 16.58 1.60
N ASP A 165 -15.70 16.31 2.50
CA ASP A 165 -17.14 16.30 2.27
C ASP A 165 -17.66 17.64 1.71
N ARG A 166 -17.05 18.77 2.07
CA ARG A 166 -17.49 20.11 1.67
C ARG A 166 -17.43 20.33 0.16
N LYS A 167 -16.58 19.58 -0.55
CA LYS A 167 -16.49 19.60 -2.01
C LYS A 167 -17.63 18.82 -2.66
N CYS A 168 -18.25 17.91 -1.93
CA CYS A 168 -19.40 17.11 -2.33
C CYS A 168 -20.71 17.80 -1.90
N LYS A 169 -21.03 18.93 -2.53
CA LYS A 169 -22.10 19.91 -2.15
C LYS A 169 -23.53 19.36 -1.95
N ALA A 170 -23.84 18.12 -2.26
CA ALA A 170 -25.17 17.54 -2.05
C ALA A 170 -25.11 16.49 -0.94
N VAL A 171 -25.47 16.91 0.28
CA VAL A 171 -25.55 16.10 1.50
C VAL A 171 -26.94 15.43 1.67
N ALA A 172 -27.91 15.70 0.78
CA ALA A 172 -29.20 15.00 0.78
C ALA A 172 -29.01 13.47 0.63
N ASP A 173 -29.98 12.67 1.10
CA ASP A 173 -29.93 11.20 1.29
C ASP A 173 -29.57 10.31 0.06
N ASN A 174 -29.23 10.89 -1.09
CA ASN A 174 -28.68 10.17 -2.26
C ASN A 174 -27.59 10.97 -2.99
N GLY A 175 -27.19 12.09 -2.43
CA GLY A 175 -26.12 12.93 -2.93
C GLY A 175 -24.74 12.35 -2.59
N PRO A 176 -23.68 12.89 -3.22
CA PRO A 176 -22.31 12.46 -2.96
C PRO A 176 -21.93 12.59 -1.47
N GLY A 177 -22.50 13.51 -0.70
CA GLY A 177 -22.27 13.60 0.75
C GLY A 177 -22.83 12.38 1.51
N GLY A 178 -24.07 11.97 1.23
CA GLY A 178 -24.67 10.77 1.84
C GLY A 178 -23.90 9.49 1.51
N LYS A 179 -23.35 9.38 0.28
CA LYS A 179 -22.46 8.27 -0.10
C LYS A 179 -21.16 8.25 0.70
N VAL A 180 -20.58 9.42 1.00
CA VAL A 180 -19.37 9.51 1.85
C VAL A 180 -19.70 9.09 3.29
N ALA A 181 -20.84 9.51 3.86
CA ALA A 181 -21.26 9.06 5.19
C ALA A 181 -21.52 7.54 5.23
N SER A 182 -22.27 7.00 4.27
CA SER A 182 -22.52 5.55 4.21
C SER A 182 -21.23 4.75 4.07
N TRP A 183 -20.31 5.21 3.22
CA TRP A 183 -18.98 4.62 3.10
C TRP A 183 -18.22 4.67 4.43
N PHE A 184 -18.22 5.81 5.11
CA PHE A 184 -17.54 5.96 6.40
C PHE A 184 -18.14 5.05 7.48
N ALA A 185 -19.47 4.98 7.55
CA ALA A 185 -20.20 4.09 8.44
C ALA A 185 -19.82 2.62 8.23
N GLU A 186 -19.75 2.17 6.98
CA GLU A 186 -19.34 0.80 6.63
C GLU A 186 -17.87 0.54 6.97
N GLN A 187 -16.97 1.42 6.54
CA GLN A 187 -15.54 1.24 6.75
C GLN A 187 -15.18 1.19 8.24
N CYS A 188 -15.77 2.07 9.04
CA CYS A 188 -15.49 2.21 10.46
C CYS A 188 -16.45 1.48 11.39
N SER A 189 -17.46 0.79 10.84
CA SER A 189 -18.50 0.09 11.62
C SER A 189 -19.18 0.99 12.66
N VAL A 190 -19.46 2.24 12.26
CA VAL A 190 -20.17 3.23 13.08
C VAL A 190 -21.59 3.43 12.56
N THR A 191 -22.48 3.99 13.38
CA THR A 191 -23.84 4.29 12.93
C THR A 191 -23.84 5.44 11.92
N ILE A 192 -24.89 5.51 11.10
CA ILE A 192 -25.00 6.55 10.07
C ILE A 192 -25.08 7.95 10.70
N GLU A 193 -25.62 8.07 11.90
CA GLU A 193 -25.67 9.33 12.66
C GLU A 193 -24.27 9.80 13.03
N VAL A 194 -23.41 8.89 13.51
CA VAL A 194 -22.00 9.20 13.79
C VAL A 194 -21.27 9.61 12.51
N ALA A 195 -21.54 8.91 11.40
CA ALA A 195 -20.95 9.25 10.11
C ALA A 195 -21.43 10.62 9.57
N ASN A 196 -22.70 10.97 9.76
CA ASN A 196 -23.25 12.27 9.39
C ASN A 196 -22.65 13.39 10.24
N ASN A 197 -22.42 13.15 11.53
CA ASN A 197 -21.71 14.10 12.40
C ASN A 197 -20.25 14.30 11.94
N ALA A 198 -19.58 13.25 11.47
CA ALA A 198 -18.24 13.36 10.90
C ALA A 198 -18.20 14.24 9.63
N LEU A 199 -19.26 14.24 8.81
CA LEU A 199 -19.39 15.14 7.65
C LEU A 199 -19.50 16.61 8.07
N MET A 200 -20.19 16.92 9.16
CA MET A 200 -20.38 18.31 9.59
C MET A 200 -19.12 18.96 10.17
N GLY A 201 -18.00 18.23 10.21
CA GLY A 201 -16.76 18.69 10.82
C GLY A 201 -16.78 18.69 12.35
N SER A 202 -17.85 18.19 12.97
CA SER A 202 -17.85 17.82 14.39
C SER A 202 -17.14 16.48 14.53
N SER A 203 -15.83 16.52 14.77
CA SER A 203 -15.08 15.33 15.17
C SER A 203 -15.69 14.76 16.46
N PHE A 204 -16.04 13.47 16.46
CA PHE A 204 -16.65 12.77 17.62
C PHE A 204 -15.72 12.72 18.85
N GLU A 205 -14.42 12.85 18.64
CA GLU A 205 -13.45 13.26 19.65
C GLU A 205 -12.78 14.53 19.11
N GLU A 206 -12.99 15.65 19.79
CA GLU A 206 -12.47 16.98 19.43
C GLU A 206 -11.05 16.88 18.87
N ALA A 207 -10.94 17.18 17.58
CA ALA A 207 -9.75 17.01 16.77
C ALA A 207 -8.55 17.60 17.51
N ARG A 208 -7.76 16.73 18.15
CA ARG A 208 -6.36 17.05 18.39
C ARG A 208 -5.81 17.38 17.03
N ASP A 209 -5.45 18.65 16.87
CA ASP A 209 -4.76 19.09 15.67
C ASP A 209 -3.62 18.11 15.46
N PRO A 210 -3.50 17.59 14.24
CA PRO A 210 -2.50 16.60 14.00
C PRO A 210 -1.11 17.09 14.42
N PRO A 211 -0.22 16.20 14.90
CA PRO A 211 1.06 16.62 15.45
C PRO A 211 1.90 17.50 14.50
N TRP A 212 1.78 17.33 13.17
CA TRP A 212 2.45 18.23 12.21
C TRP A 212 1.74 19.57 11.98
N LYS A 213 0.46 19.74 12.34
CA LYS A 213 -0.11 21.11 12.35
C LYS A 213 0.56 21.98 13.42
N LYS A 214 1.15 21.39 14.48
CA LYS A 214 2.08 22.13 15.35
C LYS A 214 3.40 22.52 14.65
N LEU A 215 3.74 21.92 13.50
CA LEU A 215 4.84 22.39 12.65
C LEU A 215 4.44 23.62 11.82
N LYS A 216 3.13 23.90 11.60
CA LYS A 216 2.67 25.20 11.07
C LYS A 216 2.85 26.27 12.15
N GLY A 217 4.07 26.77 12.27
CA GLY A 217 4.48 27.71 13.30
C GLY A 217 5.90 27.48 13.80
N HIS A 218 6.47 26.29 13.55
CA HIS A 218 7.91 26.15 13.61
C HIS A 218 8.49 26.90 12.41
N LYS A 219 8.86 28.17 12.64
CA LYS A 219 9.85 28.85 11.82
C LYS A 219 10.98 27.85 11.61
N LEU A 220 11.15 27.39 10.37
CA LEU A 220 12.29 26.58 9.95
C LEU A 220 13.52 27.19 10.60
N ARG A 221 14.14 26.44 11.50
CA ARG A 221 15.31 26.96 12.20
C ARG A 221 16.37 27.17 11.13
N TRP A 222 17.18 28.21 11.28
CA TRP A 222 18.10 28.63 10.24
C TRP A 222 19.03 27.49 9.77
N TYR A 223 19.36 26.54 10.65
CA TYR A 223 20.13 25.35 10.32
C TYR A 223 19.39 24.33 9.42
N GLU A 224 18.06 24.21 9.48
CA GLU A 224 17.29 23.30 8.62
C GLU A 224 17.24 23.84 7.19
N ILE A 225 17.13 25.16 7.04
CA ILE A 225 17.24 25.84 5.75
C ILE A 225 18.65 25.64 5.18
N MET A 226 19.68 25.76 6.02
CA MET A 226 21.06 25.48 5.62
C MET A 226 21.25 24.01 5.22
N ALA A 227 20.67 23.06 5.95
CA ALA A 227 20.76 21.65 5.60
C ALA A 227 20.12 21.35 4.23
N LEU A 228 18.92 21.89 3.98
CA LEU A 228 18.24 21.75 2.68
C LEU A 228 19.02 22.39 1.54
N THR A 229 19.58 23.58 1.75
CA THR A 229 20.37 24.28 0.72
C THR A 229 21.69 23.58 0.43
N VAL A 230 22.39 23.07 1.46
CA VAL A 230 23.61 22.28 1.30
C VAL A 230 23.32 20.96 0.58
N ALA A 231 22.25 20.26 0.94
CA ALA A 231 21.82 19.03 0.25
C ALA A 231 21.49 19.29 -1.24
N ALA A 232 20.80 20.39 -1.54
CA ALA A 232 20.51 20.79 -2.91
C ALA A 232 21.81 21.11 -3.67
N ALA A 233 22.71 21.92 -3.10
CA ALA A 233 23.98 22.30 -3.73
C ALA A 233 24.89 21.10 -3.98
N THR A 234 25.00 20.18 -3.01
CA THR A 234 25.77 18.95 -3.16
C THR A 234 25.20 18.04 -4.23
N SER A 235 23.88 17.90 -4.34
CA SER A 235 23.27 17.11 -5.40
C SER A 235 23.58 17.66 -6.80
N VAL A 236 23.53 18.99 -6.97
CA VAL A 236 23.87 19.66 -8.25
C VAL A 236 25.35 19.45 -8.61
N MET A 237 26.25 19.59 -7.64
CA MET A 237 27.69 19.32 -7.86
C MET A 237 27.96 17.88 -8.28
N LEU A 238 27.30 16.90 -7.64
CA LEU A 238 27.44 15.49 -8.01
C LEU A 238 26.98 15.23 -9.45
N VAL A 239 25.86 15.84 -9.87
CA VAL A 239 25.36 15.72 -11.26
C VAL A 239 26.33 16.35 -12.26
N ALA A 240 26.90 17.52 -11.95
CA ALA A 240 27.87 18.20 -12.80
C ALA A 240 29.16 17.39 -12.98
N VAL A 241 29.72 16.87 -11.89
CA VAL A 241 30.93 16.02 -11.92
C VAL A 241 30.66 14.73 -12.70
N TRP A 242 29.51 14.09 -12.48
CA TRP A 242 29.12 12.91 -13.24
C TRP A 242 28.99 13.19 -14.74
N GLY A 243 28.41 14.34 -15.11
CA GLY A 243 28.34 14.80 -16.49
C GLY A 243 29.72 14.98 -17.13
N LEU A 244 30.65 15.65 -16.45
CA LEU A 244 32.02 15.87 -16.95
C LEU A 244 32.77 14.54 -17.14
N LEU A 245 32.69 13.63 -16.18
CA LEU A 245 33.32 12.31 -16.28
C LEU A 245 32.79 11.50 -17.47
N ASN A 246 31.49 11.62 -17.78
CA ASN A 246 30.91 10.95 -18.95
C ASN A 246 31.38 11.56 -20.27
N VAL A 247 31.55 12.89 -20.33
CA VAL A 247 32.12 13.57 -21.52
C VAL A 247 33.56 13.14 -21.77
N GLU A 248 34.38 13.05 -20.71
CA GLU A 248 35.76 12.57 -20.83
C GLU A 248 35.84 11.11 -21.30
N LYS A 249 34.99 10.23 -20.76
CA LYS A 249 34.90 8.84 -21.22
C LYS A 249 34.54 8.77 -22.70
N ALA A 250 33.54 9.53 -23.14
CA ALA A 250 33.14 9.59 -24.54
C ALA A 250 34.25 10.14 -25.46
N ALA A 251 35.02 11.13 -24.99
CA ALA A 251 36.16 11.67 -25.73
C ALA A 251 37.31 10.65 -25.85
N LYS A 252 37.61 9.90 -24.78
CA LYS A 252 38.62 8.83 -24.80
C LYS A 252 38.25 7.67 -25.72
N GLU A 253 36.97 7.30 -25.78
CA GLU A 253 36.50 6.28 -26.73
C GLU A 253 36.63 6.71 -28.18
N ARG A 254 36.37 7.98 -28.50
CA ARG A 254 36.60 8.53 -29.85
C ARG A 254 38.06 8.51 -30.29
N ASN A 255 38.97 8.75 -29.35
CA ASN A 255 40.42 8.77 -29.62
C ASN A 255 41.11 7.42 -29.50
N ARG A 256 40.38 6.33 -29.18
CA ARG A 256 40.99 5.00 -29.11
C ARG A 256 41.39 4.60 -30.54
N PRO A 257 42.70 4.52 -30.86
CA PRO A 257 43.13 4.20 -32.21
C PRO A 257 42.54 2.84 -32.56
N ARG A 258 41.83 2.80 -33.70
CA ARG A 258 41.22 1.59 -34.22
C ARG A 258 42.34 0.60 -34.44
N ARG A 259 42.58 -0.26 -33.46
CA ARG A 259 43.56 -1.34 -33.52
C ARG A 259 43.15 -2.15 -34.74
N THR A 260 43.88 -1.95 -35.83
CA THR A 260 43.77 -2.75 -37.04
C THR A 260 44.01 -4.17 -36.57
N ARG A 261 42.92 -4.93 -36.47
CA ARG A 261 42.94 -6.35 -36.18
C ARG A 261 43.77 -6.95 -37.30
N GLY A 262 45.04 -7.23 -36.99
CA GLY A 262 45.95 -7.89 -37.89
C GLY A 262 45.32 -9.19 -38.30
N THR A 263 44.92 -9.25 -39.57
CA THR A 263 44.56 -10.48 -40.25
C THR A 263 45.85 -11.30 -40.34
N THR A 264 46.12 -12.15 -39.35
CA THR A 264 47.03 -13.28 -39.57
C THR A 264 46.32 -14.24 -40.52
N SER A 265 46.54 -13.97 -41.81
CA SER A 265 46.40 -14.91 -42.90
C SER A 265 47.26 -16.13 -42.60
N ASN A 266 46.61 -17.25 -42.29
CA ASN A 266 47.18 -18.56 -42.56
C ASN A 266 46.22 -19.32 -43.48
N GLN A 267 46.83 -20.02 -44.42
CA GLN A 267 46.32 -20.43 -45.72
C GLN A 267 45.06 -21.31 -45.73
N ASN A 268 44.39 -21.22 -46.89
CA ASN A 268 43.55 -22.23 -47.54
C ASN A 268 42.29 -22.69 -46.81
N SER A 269 41.17 -22.07 -47.17
CA SER A 269 39.97 -22.78 -47.64
C SER A 269 39.08 -21.81 -48.40
N LYS A 270 38.90 -22.10 -49.68
CA LYS A 270 37.95 -21.48 -50.60
C LYS A 270 36.55 -21.60 -50.01
N VAL A 271 36.00 -20.51 -49.48
CA VAL A 271 34.55 -20.38 -49.26
C VAL A 271 34.10 -19.03 -49.81
N VAL A 272 33.02 -19.15 -50.57
CA VAL A 272 32.37 -18.20 -51.44
C VAL A 272 31.97 -16.93 -50.69
N PHE A 273 32.17 -15.80 -51.39
CA PHE A 273 31.71 -14.47 -51.03
C PHE A 273 30.20 -14.46 -50.78
N GLU A 274 29.78 -13.92 -49.64
CA GLU A 274 28.53 -13.17 -49.57
C GLU A 274 28.81 -11.79 -48.96
N LYS A 275 28.50 -10.77 -49.76
CA LYS A 275 28.86 -9.37 -49.63
C LYS A 275 27.76 -8.68 -48.83
N MET A 276 28.09 -8.08 -47.68
CA MET A 276 27.22 -7.07 -47.06
C MET A 276 27.99 -5.74 -46.88
N PRO A 277 27.49 -4.62 -47.45
CA PRO A 277 28.12 -3.32 -47.30
C PRO A 277 27.76 -2.72 -45.93
N GLY A 278 28.75 -2.60 -45.06
CA GLY A 278 28.65 -1.88 -43.78
C GLY A 278 29.00 -0.41 -43.98
N ASP A 279 27.98 0.38 -44.29
CA ASP A 279 27.98 1.84 -44.42
C ASP A 279 28.48 2.50 -43.13
N ARG A 280 29.54 3.33 -43.21
CA ARG A 280 29.90 4.25 -42.11
C ARG A 280 29.20 5.57 -42.39
N GLY A 281 28.08 5.76 -41.71
CA GLY A 281 27.31 6.99 -41.77
C GLY A 281 28.11 8.23 -41.32
N PRO A 282 27.81 9.41 -41.89
CA PRO A 282 28.47 10.66 -41.56
C PRO A 282 28.11 11.13 -40.15
N ALA A 283 28.97 11.98 -39.58
CA ALA A 283 28.77 12.61 -38.27
C ALA A 283 27.39 13.28 -38.20
N GLU A 284 26.54 12.81 -37.30
CA GLU A 284 25.17 13.31 -37.15
C GLU A 284 25.16 14.73 -36.57
N ASP A 285 24.53 15.61 -37.34
CA ASP A 285 24.21 16.99 -37.04
C ASP A 285 23.31 17.07 -35.78
N PRO A 286 23.58 17.93 -34.77
CA PRO A 286 22.84 18.01 -33.50
C PRO A 286 21.32 18.24 -33.63
N LYS A 287 20.81 18.64 -34.79
CA LYS A 287 19.37 18.71 -35.07
C LYS A 287 18.71 17.31 -35.12
N ASN A 288 19.45 16.29 -35.56
CA ASN A 288 18.96 14.92 -35.66
C ASN A 288 18.76 14.26 -34.27
N LEU A 289 19.52 14.69 -33.25
CA LEU A 289 19.39 14.17 -31.89
C LEU A 289 18.06 14.58 -31.23
N LYS A 290 17.59 15.82 -31.47
CA LYS A 290 16.27 16.28 -30.98
C LYS A 290 15.12 15.50 -31.62
N ASP A 291 15.24 15.17 -32.90
CA ASP A 291 14.21 14.38 -33.60
C ASP A 291 14.22 12.91 -33.16
N LYS A 292 15.40 12.36 -32.86
CA LYS A 292 15.52 11.04 -32.23
C LYS A 292 14.91 11.02 -30.82
N LEU A 293 15.15 12.03 -30.00
CA LEU A 293 14.50 12.14 -28.68
C LEU A 293 12.98 12.24 -28.81
N LYS A 294 12.45 13.06 -29.72
CA LYS A 294 11.01 13.13 -30.00
C LYS A 294 10.42 11.82 -30.52
N LYS A 295 11.22 11.01 -31.21
CA LYS A 295 10.80 9.68 -31.70
C LYS A 295 10.76 8.65 -30.57
N ILE A 296 11.72 8.70 -29.64
CA ILE A 296 11.76 7.86 -28.45
C ILE A 296 10.60 8.21 -27.51
N ASP A 297 10.36 9.50 -27.28
CA ASP A 297 9.27 9.99 -26.43
C ASP A 297 7.89 9.54 -26.95
N ARG A 298 7.65 9.70 -28.25
CA ARG A 298 6.43 9.16 -28.91
C ARG A 298 6.34 7.63 -28.80
N GLY A 299 7.46 6.93 -28.92
CA GLY A 299 7.52 5.48 -28.75
C GLY A 299 7.13 5.02 -27.34
N LEU A 300 7.66 5.69 -26.31
CA LEU A 300 7.33 5.44 -24.90
C LEU A 300 5.86 5.72 -24.61
N ARG A 301 5.33 6.85 -25.08
CA ARG A 301 3.91 7.20 -24.91
C ARG A 301 2.99 6.16 -25.54
N SER A 302 3.32 5.69 -26.74
CA SER A 302 2.55 4.64 -27.43
C SER A 302 2.60 3.26 -26.74
N ARG A 303 3.67 2.97 -26.00
CA ARG A 303 3.81 1.73 -25.21
C ARG A 303 3.03 1.83 -23.91
N ILE A 304 3.08 2.96 -23.22
CA ILE A 304 2.29 3.23 -22.02
C ILE A 304 0.79 3.15 -22.34
N GLU A 305 0.35 3.77 -23.42
CA GLU A 305 -1.05 3.68 -23.87
C GLU A 305 -1.47 2.25 -24.24
N ARG A 306 -0.53 1.41 -24.72
CA ARG A 306 -0.79 -0.02 -24.98
C ARG A 306 -0.93 -0.82 -23.69
N VAL A 307 -0.04 -0.62 -22.73
CA VAL A 307 -0.12 -1.28 -21.41
C VAL A 307 -1.42 -0.91 -20.70
N ILE A 308 -1.84 0.35 -20.78
CA ILE A 308 -3.12 0.80 -20.21
C ILE A 308 -4.33 0.18 -20.94
N LYS A 309 -4.23 -0.08 -22.25
CA LYS A 309 -5.30 -0.72 -23.04
C LYS A 309 -5.31 -2.25 -22.96
N GLU A 310 -4.18 -2.88 -22.71
CA GLU A 310 -4.02 -4.33 -22.60
C GLU A 310 -4.32 -4.86 -21.18
N ASP A 311 -4.62 -3.98 -20.22
CA ASP A 311 -5.12 -4.34 -18.90
C ASP A 311 -6.62 -4.03 -18.65
N PRO A 312 -7.58 -4.53 -19.48
CA PRO A 312 -9.00 -4.46 -19.15
C PRO A 312 -9.48 -5.71 -18.37
N GLY A 313 -8.59 -6.54 -17.80
CA GLY A 313 -8.87 -7.98 -17.69
C GLY A 313 -8.45 -8.75 -16.44
N GLN A 314 -7.91 -8.15 -15.37
CA GLN A 314 -7.68 -8.88 -14.12
C GLN A 314 -8.35 -8.22 -12.91
N ASN A 315 -9.68 -8.30 -12.87
CA ASN A 315 -10.43 -8.50 -11.62
C ASN A 315 -11.89 -8.90 -11.91
N GLN A 316 -12.07 -10.09 -12.49
CA GLN A 316 -13.30 -10.86 -12.36
C GLN A 316 -12.96 -12.34 -12.20
N GLN A 317 -12.65 -12.77 -10.97
CA GLN A 317 -12.80 -14.16 -10.53
C GLN A 317 -12.61 -14.22 -9.02
N GLY A 318 -13.67 -14.57 -8.28
CA GLY A 318 -13.53 -14.81 -6.84
C GLY A 318 -14.79 -14.82 -6.01
N ASN A 319 -15.73 -15.71 -6.35
CA ASN A 319 -16.61 -16.42 -5.42
C ASN A 319 -17.67 -15.62 -4.62
N THR A 320 -18.89 -15.64 -5.13
CA THR A 320 -20.10 -15.82 -4.32
C THR A 320 -20.17 -17.26 -3.78
N PRO A 321 -20.51 -17.44 -2.50
CA PRO A 321 -21.36 -18.54 -2.08
C PRO A 321 -22.74 -18.00 -1.70
N THR A 322 -23.74 -18.67 -2.24
CA THR A 322 -25.15 -18.56 -1.85
C THR A 322 -25.43 -19.25 -0.52
N ASP A 323 -26.56 -18.83 0.05
CA ASP A 323 -27.52 -19.57 0.88
C ASP A 323 -27.47 -19.45 2.41
N GLY A 324 -28.64 -19.13 2.97
CA GLY A 324 -29.02 -19.54 4.32
C GLY A 324 -30.01 -18.64 5.07
N GLU A 325 -31.29 -19.01 5.01
CA GLU A 325 -32.29 -18.94 6.11
C GLU A 325 -32.71 -17.58 6.73
N LYS A 326 -33.86 -17.07 6.26
CA LYS A 326 -35.15 -17.10 7.00
C LYS A 326 -36.31 -16.62 6.13
#